data_AF-A0A958KAT4-F1
#
_entry.id   AF-A0A958KAT4-F1
#
_cell.length_a   1.000
_cell.length_b   1.000
_cell.length_c   1.000
_cell.angle_alpha   90.00
_cell.angle_beta   90.00
_cell.angle_gamma   90.00
#
_symmetry.space_group_name_H-M   'P 1'
#
loop_
_entity.id
_entity.type
_entity.pdbx_description
1 polymer ?
#
loop_
_entity_poly.entity_id
_entity_poly.type
_entity_poly.pdbx_seq_one_letter_code
_entity_poly.pdbx_strand_id
1 'polypeptide(L)' 'MKIAINGFGRIGRNVFRQFLKKSHPGLQIVAINDLTSAKTLAHLLKYDSVHGKIEQELTHTEDSITVGGHCVKVFAERD' A
#
# COMPACT_ATOMS: atom_id res chain seq x y z
N MET A 1 1.82 0.21 17.36
CA MET A 1 1.84 -1.14 16.74
C MET A 1 2.14 -1.00 15.26
N LYS A 2 3.18 -1.70 14.78
CA LYS A 2 3.59 -1.70 13.37
C LYS A 2 3.05 -2.97 12.71
N ILE A 3 2.51 -2.83 11.51
CA ILE A 3 1.92 -3.92 10.72
C ILE A 3 2.62 -4.04 9.38
N ALA A 4 2.80 -5.27 8.92
CA ALA A 4 3.18 -5.59 7.55
C ALA A 4 2.01 -6.30 6.83
N ILE A 5 1.88 -6.10 5.52
CA ILE A 5 0.93 -6.82 4.67
C ILE A 5 1.70 -7.79 3.78
N ASN A 6 1.49 -9.10 3.97
CA ASN A 6 2.04 -10.12 3.06
C ASN A 6 0.99 -10.51 2.02
N GLY A 7 1.23 -10.14 0.76
CA GLY A 7 0.29 -10.24 -0.35
C GLY A 7 -0.51 -8.95 -0.57
N PHE A 8 -0.11 -8.15 -1.57
CA PHE A 8 -0.76 -6.89 -1.93
C PHE A 8 -1.77 -7.04 -3.07
N GLY A 9 -2.51 -8.15 -3.00
CA GLY A 9 -3.67 -8.45 -3.82
C GLY A 9 -4.90 -7.61 -3.46
N ARG A 10 -6.09 -8.09 -3.83
CA ARG A 10 -7.34 -7.36 -3.66
C ARG A 10 -7.65 -7.00 -2.20
N ILE A 11 -7.45 -7.94 -1.27
CA ILE A 11 -7.67 -7.69 0.16
C ILE A 11 -6.61 -6.76 0.73
N GLY A 12 -5.32 -7.02 0.49
CA GLY A 12 -4.21 -6.19 0.98
C GLY A 12 -4.35 -4.72 0.57
N ARG A 13 -4.66 -4.45 -0.71
CA ARG A 13 -4.90 -3.09 -1.20
C ARG A 13 -6.11 -2.44 -0.56
N ASN A 14 -7.20 -3.17 -0.35
CA ASN A 14 -8.39 -2.63 0.29
C ASN A 14 -8.17 -2.33 1.77
N VAL A 15 -7.44 -3.18 2.50
CA VAL A 15 -7.02 -2.90 3.87
C VAL A 15 -6.19 -1.61 3.93
N PHE A 16 -5.20 -1.46 3.04
CA PHE A 16 -4.40 -0.24 2.95
C PHE A 16 -5.24 0.99 2.62
N ARG A 17 -6.16 0.88 1.65
CA ARG A 17 -7.10 1.96 1.30
C ARG A 17 -7.97 2.38 2.48
N GLN A 18 -8.46 1.45 3.29
CA GLN A 18 -9.24 1.79 4.47
C GLN A 18 -8.37 2.42 5.56
N PHE A 19 -7.14 1.94 5.74
CA PHE A 19 -6.16 2.54 6.64
C PHE A 19 -5.87 4.00 6.28
N LEU A 20 -5.78 4.34 4.99
CA LEU A 20 -5.59 5.73 4.54
C LEU A 20 -6.80 6.65 4.74
N LYS A 21 -8.01 6.09 4.84
CA LYS A 21 -9.26 6.87 4.97
C LYS A 21 -9.58 7.25 6.41
N LYS A 22 -9.09 6.49 7.38
CA LYS A 22 -9.41 6.68 8.80
C LYS A 22 -8.13 6.91 9.58
N SER A 23 -8.20 7.78 10.59
CA SER A 23 -7.13 7.90 11.56
C SER A 23 -7.11 6.64 12.43
N HIS A 24 -5.95 5.98 12.52
CA HIS A 24 -5.75 4.80 13.37
C HIS A 24 -4.65 5.09 14.40
N PRO A 25 -4.98 5.75 15.53
CA PRO A 25 -4.00 6.08 16.55
C PRO A 25 -3.27 4.83 17.03
N GLY A 26 -1.93 4.87 16.99
CA GLY A 26 -1.11 3.73 17.42
C GLY A 26 -0.99 2.59 16.40
N LEU A 27 -1.53 2.74 15.19
CA LEU A 27 -1.36 1.77 14.10
C LEU A 27 -0.56 2.38 12.95
N GLN A 28 0.44 1.64 12.46
CA GLN A 28 1.24 2.05 11.31
C GLN A 28 1.50 0.86 10.41
N ILE A 29 1.04 0.92 9.16
CA ILE A 29 1.50 -0.01 8.13
C ILE A 29 2.90 0.45 7.73
N VAL A 30 3.89 -0.42 7.84
CA VAL A 30 5.31 -0.08 7.60
C VAL A 30 5.91 -0.83 6.42
N ALA A 31 5.32 -1.98 6.05
CA ALA A 31 5.86 -2.84 5.02
C ALA A 31 4.73 -3.57 4.26
N ILE A 32 5.00 -3.82 2.98
CA ILE A 32 4.20 -4.63 2.08
C ILE A 32 5.15 -5.63 1.43
N ASN A 33 4.77 -6.90 1.34
CA ASN A 33 5.47 -7.91 0.57
C ASN A 33 4.57 -8.39 -0.57
N ASP A 34 5.04 -8.34 -1.81
CA ASP A 34 4.33 -8.85 -3.00
C ASP A 34 5.33 -9.14 -4.12
N LEU A 35 4.99 -10.07 -5.02
CA LEU A 35 5.90 -10.55 -6.08
C LEU A 35 6.09 -9.57 -7.24
N THR A 36 5.52 -8.37 -7.15
CA THR A 36 5.54 -7.37 -8.21
C THR A 36 6.19 -6.07 -7.75
N SER A 37 6.68 -5.29 -8.71
CA SER A 37 7.43 -4.07 -8.41
C SER A 37 6.61 -3.03 -7.64
N ALA A 38 7.27 -2.20 -6.82
CA ALA A 38 6.64 -1.09 -6.12
C ALA A 38 5.85 -0.16 -7.07
N LYS A 39 6.37 0.07 -8.28
CA LYS A 39 5.68 0.81 -9.35
C LYS A 39 4.36 0.16 -9.76
N THR A 40 4.34 -1.15 -9.96
CA THR A 40 3.12 -1.90 -10.32
C THR A 40 2.11 -1.84 -9.19
N LEU A 41 2.55 -2.09 -7.96
CA LEU A 41 1.69 -2.04 -6.77
C LEU A 41 1.12 -0.65 -6.54
N ALA A 42 1.92 0.40 -6.71
CA ALA A 42 1.49 1.80 -6.68
C ALA A 42 0.38 2.08 -7.69
N HIS A 43 0.54 1.61 -8.94
CA HIS A 43 -0.49 1.76 -9.96
C HIS A 43 -1.79 1.03 -9.59
N LEU A 44 -1.69 -0.24 -9.17
CA LEU A 44 -2.84 -1.04 -8.73
C LEU A 44 -3.51 -0.48 -7.47
N LEU A 45 -2.75 0.19 -6.62
CA LEU A 45 -3.29 0.89 -5.45
C LEU A 45 -4.00 2.18 -5.87
N LYS A 46 -3.45 2.95 -6.82
CA LYS A 46 -4.04 4.20 -7.31
C LYS A 46 -5.37 3.95 -8.02
N TYR A 47 -5.46 2.90 -8.84
CA TYR A 47 -6.62 2.60 -9.67
C TYR A 47 -7.27 1.27 -9.27
N ASP A 48 -8.50 1.33 -8.77
CA ASP A 48 -9.31 0.15 -8.48
C ASP A 48 -10.63 0.24 -9.23
N SER A 49 -11.01 -0.82 -9.93
CA SER A 49 -12.21 -0.85 -10.78
C SER A 49 -13.52 -0.79 -10.00
N VAL A 50 -13.53 -1.16 -8.71
CA VAL A 50 -14.74 -1.19 -7.87
C VAL A 50 -14.80 0.02 -6.94
N HIS A 51 -13.66 0.40 -6.34
CA HIS A 51 -13.60 1.47 -5.35
C HIS A 51 -13.08 2.79 -5.92
N GLY A 52 -12.82 2.85 -7.22
CA GLY A 52 -12.35 4.05 -7.90
C GLY A 52 -10.89 4.41 -7.60
N LYS A 53 -10.55 5.64 -7.94
CA LYS A 53 -9.20 6.19 -7.82
C LYS A 53 -8.92 6.67 -6.39
N ILE A 54 -7.68 6.51 -5.93
CA ILE A 54 -7.21 7.21 -4.73
C ILE A 54 -6.91 8.66 -5.12
N GLU A 55 -7.53 9.62 -4.44
CA GLU A 55 -7.33 11.05 -4.72
C GLU A 55 -6.01 11.59 -4.14
N GLN A 56 -5.54 11.00 -3.04
CA GLN A 56 -4.27 11.38 -2.40
C GLN A 56 -3.09 11.24 -3.38
N GLU A 57 -2.09 12.12 -3.21
CA GLU A 57 -0.83 12.01 -3.92
C GLU A 57 -0.21 10.64 -3.66
N LEU A 58 0.17 9.97 -4.75
CA LEU A 58 0.76 8.64 -4.71
C LEU A 58 2.05 8.66 -5.52
N THR A 59 3.16 8.37 -4.85
CA THR A 59 4.50 8.27 -5.44
C THR A 59 5.13 6.94 -5.06
N HIS A 60 6.19 6.56 -5.74
CA HIS A 60 6.93 5.33 -5.45
C HIS A 60 8.42 5.53 -5.72
N THR A 61 9.24 4.75 -5.00
CA THR A 61 10.64 4.49 -5.34
C THR A 61 10.75 3.07 -5.91
N GLU A 62 11.96 2.53 -6.03
CA GLU A 62 12.18 1.13 -6.38
C GLU A 62 11.63 0.17 -5.32
N ASP A 63 11.67 0.58 -4.05
CA ASP A 63 11.43 -0.26 -2.86
C ASP A 63 10.40 0.33 -1.89
N SER A 64 9.64 1.35 -2.29
CA SER A 64 8.64 1.98 -1.42
C SER A 64 7.47 2.61 -2.18
N ILE A 65 6.36 2.77 -1.48
CA ILE A 65 5.18 3.51 -1.93
C ILE A 65 4.87 4.58 -0.90
N THR A 66 4.64 5.81 -1.34
CA THR A 66 4.17 6.90 -0.47
C THR A 66 2.78 7.33 -0.92
N VAL A 67 1.81 7.35 0.02
CA VAL A 67 0.44 7.80 -0.25
C VAL A 67 -0.01 8.78 0.82
N GLY A 68 -0.35 10.01 0.44
CA GLY A 68 -0.84 11.03 1.37
C GLY A 68 0.09 11.22 2.58
N GLY A 69 1.40 11.27 2.34
CA GLY A 69 2.43 11.38 3.38
C GLY A 69 2.80 10.08 4.11
N HIS A 70 2.13 8.96 3.83
CA HIS A 70 2.44 7.66 4.44
C HIS A 70 3.38 6.87 3.54
N CYS A 71 4.65 6.77 3.92
CA CYS A 71 5.64 5.95 3.24
C CYS A 71 5.69 4.53 3.80
N VAL A 72 5.62 3.53 2.93
CA VAL A 72 5.70 2.10 3.26
C VAL A 72 6.71 1.39 2.38
N LYS A 73 7.52 0.51 2.98
CA LYS A 73 8.49 -0.29 2.24
C LYS A 73 7.79 -1.41 1.48
N VAL A 74 8.31 -1.74 0.29
CA VAL A 74 7.87 -2.84 -0.55
C VAL A 74 8.99 -3.86 -0.65
N PHE A 75 8.65 -5.12 -0.39
CA PHE A 75 9.51 -6.29 -0.54
C PHE A 75 8.92 -7.22 -1.59
N ALA A 76 9.76 -8.07 -2.18
CA ALA A 76 9.37 -9.05 -3.19
C ALA A 76 9.95 -10.43 -2.87
N GLU A 77 9.83 -10.83 -1.60
CA GLU A 77 10.33 -12.11 -1.09
C GLU A 77 9.26 -13.19 -1.24
N ARG A 78 9.69 -14.38 -1.71
CA ARG A 78 8.92 -15.62 -1.60
C ARG A 78 9.45 -16.35 -0.38
N ASP A 79 8.57 -16.81 0.50
CA ASP A 79 8.92 -17.84 1.48
C ASP A 79 9.37 -19.13 0.77
#